data_AF-A0A009HY58-F1
#
_entry.id   AF-A0A009HY58-F1
#
_cell.length_a   1.000
_cell.length_b   1.000
_cell.length_c   1.000
_cell.angle_alpha   90.00
_cell.angle_beta   90.00
_cell.angle_gamma   90.00
#
_symmetry.space_group_name_H-M   'P 1'
#
loop_
_entity.id
_entity.type
_entity.pdbx_description
1 polymer ?
#
loop_
_entity_poly.entity_id
_entity_poly.type
_entity_poly.pdbx_seq_one_letter_code
_entity_poly.pdbx_strand_id
1 'polypeptide(L)'
;MFLCAGLGYDNNLYIIDVKRGKWEAPELLKEAKAFINKHKDSNTKIGKLRYMAVEDKASGTGLIQSISRQTTLPIRAIQRDTDKLTRTMDIVFYVEERRVWLPAEAPWLLNYIEEIEGLTADMSHDHDDQWDPTIDAINDSLAKKPTVFDD
;
A
#
# COMPACT_ATOMS: atom_id res chain seq x y z
N MET A 1 1.96 -5.51 -7.47
CA MET A 1 3.03 -4.88 -6.66
C MET A 1 2.68 -5.00 -5.17
N PHE A 2 3.65 -4.90 -4.26
CA PHE A 2 3.43 -4.80 -2.81
C PHE A 2 4.04 -3.53 -2.24
N LEU A 3 3.33 -2.86 -1.34
CA LEU A 3 3.77 -1.65 -0.65
C LEU A 3 3.68 -1.88 0.86
N CYS A 4 4.72 -1.50 1.59
CA CYS A 4 4.75 -1.47 3.05
C CYS A 4 4.78 -0.01 3.49
N ALA A 5 3.85 0.37 4.35
CA ALA A 5 3.82 1.70 4.95
C ALA A 5 3.46 1.62 6.43
N GLY A 6 3.77 2.68 7.16
CA GLY A 6 3.48 2.80 8.59
C GLY A 6 3.27 4.25 9.00
N LEU A 7 2.43 4.46 10.02
CA LEU A 7 2.19 5.77 10.62
C LEU A 7 3.25 6.03 11.70
N GLY A 8 3.97 7.14 11.58
CA GLY A 8 4.92 7.58 12.61
C GLY A 8 4.24 8.21 13.82
N TYR A 9 4.99 8.38 14.90
CA TYR A 9 4.52 9.07 16.11
C TYR A 9 4.20 10.55 15.87
N ASP A 10 4.71 11.12 14.78
CA ASP A 10 4.46 12.48 14.30
C ASP A 10 3.21 12.59 13.41
N ASN A 11 2.44 11.49 13.29
CA ASN A 11 1.20 11.43 12.52
C ASN A 11 1.39 11.63 11.00
N ASN A 12 2.57 11.28 10.50
CA ASN A 12 2.89 11.20 9.08
C ASN A 12 2.95 9.74 8.62
N LEU A 13 2.55 9.51 7.37
CA LEU A 13 2.66 8.20 6.71
C LEU A 13 4.05 8.05 6.10
N TYR A 14 4.70 6.94 6.37
CA TYR A 14 6.01 6.60 5.79
C TYR A 14 5.85 5.41 4.85
N ILE A 15 6.23 5.57 3.58
CA ILE A 15 6.38 4.46 2.65
C ILE A 15 7.74 3.81 2.93
N ILE A 16 7.73 2.56 3.40
CA ILE A 16 8.90 1.87 3.93
C ILE A 16 9.57 1.02 2.85
N ASP A 17 8.78 0.30 2.07
CA ASP A 17 9.28 -0.60 1.04
C ASP A 17 8.27 -0.79 -0.07
N VAL A 18 8.75 -0.85 -1.31
CA VAL A 18 7.94 -1.11 -2.49
C VAL A 18 8.58 -2.25 -3.28
N LYS A 19 7.76 -3.24 -3.63
CA LYS A 19 8.16 -4.40 -4.44
C LYS A 19 7.28 -4.53 -5.66
N ARG A 20 7.78 -4.06 -6.80
CA ARG A 20 7.14 -4.18 -8.10
C ARG A 20 7.56 -5.47 -8.80
N GLY A 21 6.64 -6.06 -9.54
CA GLY A 21 6.88 -7.24 -10.38
C GLY A 21 5.59 -7.73 -11.03
N LYS A 22 5.76 -8.52 -12.09
CA LYS A 22 4.69 -9.25 -12.77
C LYS A 22 4.87 -10.72 -12.41
N TRP A 23 3.87 -11.32 -11.78
CA TRP A 23 3.93 -12.66 -11.25
C TRP A 23 2.65 -13.40 -11.58
N GLU A 24 2.77 -14.66 -11.99
CA GLU A 24 1.63 -15.55 -12.07
C GLU A 24 1.17 -15.94 -10.66
N ALA A 25 -0.06 -16.46 -10.51
CA ALA A 25 -0.67 -16.70 -9.20
C ALA A 25 0.22 -17.50 -8.21
N PRO A 26 0.95 -18.57 -8.60
CA PRO A 26 1.86 -19.28 -7.69
C PRO A 26 3.03 -18.42 -7.21
N GLU A 27 3.60 -17.61 -8.09
CA GLU A 27 4.71 -16.72 -7.79
C GLU A 27 4.23 -15.53 -6.97
N LEU A 28 3.07 -14.97 -7.28
CA LEU A 28 2.45 -13.89 -6.52
C LEU A 28 2.27 -14.28 -5.04
N LEU A 29 1.80 -15.50 -4.77
CA LEU A 29 1.69 -16.03 -3.41
C LEU A 29 3.06 -16.19 -2.73
N LYS A 30 4.07 -16.67 -3.46
CA LYS A 30 5.44 -16.80 -2.94
C LYS A 30 6.01 -15.44 -2.58
N GLU A 31 5.86 -14.45 -3.47
CA GLU A 31 6.37 -13.10 -3.28
C GLU A 31 5.63 -12.35 -2.17
N ALA A 32 4.31 -12.52 -2.04
CA ALA A 32 3.53 -11.95 -0.95
C ALA A 32 4.00 -12.49 0.41
N LYS A 33 4.24 -13.80 0.53
CA LYS A 33 4.79 -14.40 1.76
C LYS A 33 6.19 -13.89 2.08
N ALA A 34 7.05 -13.79 1.06
CA ALA A 34 8.39 -13.25 1.23
C ALA A 34 8.33 -11.79 1.72
N PHE A 35 7.43 -10.99 1.15
CA PHE A 35 7.20 -9.60 1.54
C PHE A 35 6.66 -9.48 2.98
N ILE A 36 5.70 -10.31 3.37
CA ILE A 36 5.23 -10.38 4.77
C ILE A 36 6.38 -10.77 5.69
N ASN A 37 7.13 -11.84 5.38
CA ASN A 37 8.21 -12.32 6.24
C ASN A 37 9.33 -11.29 6.41
N LYS A 38 9.62 -10.48 5.39
CA LYS A 38 10.59 -9.37 5.47
C LYS A 38 10.18 -8.31 6.50
N HIS A 39 8.88 -8.06 6.68
CA HIS A 39 8.36 -6.94 7.47
C HIS A 39 7.63 -7.35 8.76
N LYS A 40 7.33 -8.65 8.96
CA LYS A 40 6.55 -9.13 10.11
C LYS A 40 7.31 -9.09 11.43
N ASP A 41 8.63 -9.12 11.39
CA ASP A 41 9.46 -9.12 12.58
C ASP A 41 9.67 -7.68 13.04
N SER A 42 9.46 -7.46 14.34
CA SER A 42 9.60 -6.13 14.93
C SER A 42 11.06 -5.70 14.85
N ASN A 43 11.34 -4.62 14.14
CA ASN A 43 12.60 -3.91 14.30
C ASN A 43 12.36 -2.62 15.10
N THR A 44 13.34 -2.21 15.90
CA THR A 44 13.19 -1.05 16.82
C THR A 44 12.98 0.29 16.10
N LYS A 45 13.15 0.35 14.78
CA LYS A 45 13.09 1.57 13.98
C LYS A 45 11.73 1.79 13.30
N ILE A 46 11.08 0.73 12.84
CA ILE A 46 9.89 0.77 11.98
C ILE A 46 8.68 0.10 12.67
N GLY A 47 8.93 -0.73 13.69
CA GLY A 47 7.89 -1.50 14.36
C GLY A 47 7.59 -2.83 13.66
N LYS A 48 6.38 -3.35 13.89
CA LYS A 48 5.92 -4.67 13.42
C LYS A 48 4.80 -4.52 12.40
N LEU A 49 4.86 -5.23 11.27
CA LEU A 49 3.74 -5.31 10.32
C LEU A 49 2.46 -5.80 11.03
N ARG A 50 1.37 -5.05 10.87
CA ARG A 50 0.10 -5.26 11.59
C ARG A 50 -0.90 -6.10 10.81
N TYR A 51 -0.93 -5.93 9.50
CA TYR A 51 -1.77 -6.67 8.55
C TYR A 51 -1.23 -6.46 7.13
N MET A 52 -1.75 -7.23 6.19
CA MET A 52 -1.64 -6.95 4.76
C MET A 52 -3.05 -6.69 4.24
N ALA A 53 -3.23 -5.59 3.50
CA ALA A 53 -4.48 -5.31 2.82
C ALA A 53 -4.30 -5.56 1.32
N VAL A 54 -5.29 -6.18 0.69
CA VAL A 54 -5.24 -6.61 -0.72
C VAL A 54 -6.57 -6.26 -1.37
N GLU A 55 -6.52 -5.66 -2.55
CA GLU A 55 -7.71 -5.43 -3.36
C GLU A 55 -8.37 -6.77 -3.72
N ASP A 56 -9.65 -6.90 -3.41
CA ASP A 56 -10.43 -8.11 -3.69
C ASP A 56 -11.02 -8.06 -5.11
N LYS A 57 -10.11 -8.12 -6.08
CA LYS A 57 -10.42 -8.13 -7.51
C LYS A 57 -9.34 -8.91 -8.27
N ALA A 58 -9.70 -9.48 -9.42
CA ALA A 58 -8.79 -10.20 -10.31
C ALA A 58 -7.90 -11.22 -9.57
N SER A 59 -6.58 -11.06 -9.61
CA SER A 59 -5.62 -11.96 -8.93
C SER A 59 -5.61 -11.80 -7.40
N GLY A 60 -6.12 -10.69 -6.86
CA GLY A 60 -6.18 -10.40 -5.43
C GLY A 60 -7.13 -11.29 -4.65
N THR A 61 -8.31 -11.61 -5.20
CA THR A 61 -9.30 -12.50 -4.55
C THR A 61 -8.71 -13.87 -4.22
N GLY A 62 -8.03 -14.49 -5.20
CA GLY A 62 -7.36 -15.77 -5.01
C GLY A 62 -6.19 -15.69 -4.03
N LEU A 63 -5.44 -14.58 -4.06
CA LEU A 63 -4.32 -14.34 -3.14
C LEU A 63 -4.80 -14.25 -1.69
N ILE A 64 -5.87 -13.49 -1.41
CA ILE A 64 -6.46 -13.32 -0.07
C ILE A 64 -6.77 -14.68 0.54
N GLN A 65 -7.49 -15.53 -0.19
CA GLN A 65 -7.86 -16.87 0.28
C GLN A 65 -6.63 -17.75 0.52
N SER A 66 -5.66 -17.71 -0.40
CA SER A 66 -4.47 -18.56 -0.37
C SER A 66 -3.51 -18.20 0.75
N ILE A 67 -3.27 -16.90 0.97
CA ILE A 67 -2.29 -16.42 1.95
C ILE A 67 -2.85 -16.45 3.37
N SER A 68 -4.15 -16.16 3.57
CA SER A 68 -4.81 -16.21 4.88
C SER A 68 -4.73 -17.60 5.54
N ARG A 69 -4.65 -18.67 4.75
CA ARG A 69 -4.47 -20.04 5.26
C ARG A 69 -3.04 -20.36 5.69
N GLN A 70 -2.08 -19.49 5.39
CA GLN A 70 -0.65 -19.77 5.46
C GLN A 70 0.15 -18.75 6.29
N THR A 71 -0.53 -17.78 6.88
CA THR A 71 0.07 -16.79 7.78
C THR A 71 -0.85 -16.50 8.95
N THR A 72 -0.26 -16.12 10.09
CA THR A 72 -1.00 -15.60 11.24
C THR A 72 -1.19 -14.08 11.17
N LEU A 73 -0.55 -13.42 10.20
CA LEU A 73 -0.76 -11.99 9.93
C LEU A 73 -2.19 -11.78 9.41
N PRO A 74 -2.97 -10.85 9.95
CA PRO A 74 -4.29 -10.53 9.41
C PRO A 74 -4.19 -10.09 7.94
N ILE A 75 -5.07 -10.64 7.10
CA ILE A 75 -5.20 -10.27 5.68
C ILE A 75 -6.57 -9.62 5.50
N ARG A 76 -6.59 -8.39 5.00
CA ARG A 76 -7.81 -7.60 4.81
C ARG A 76 -8.11 -7.46 3.34
N ALA A 77 -9.36 -7.73 2.96
CA ALA A 77 -9.87 -7.39 1.64
C ALA A 77 -10.16 -5.89 1.58
N ILE A 78 -9.75 -5.24 0.49
CA ILE A 78 -10.16 -3.87 0.14
C ILE A 78 -11.08 -3.97 -1.07
N GLN A 79 -12.23 -3.32 -0.99
CA GLN A 79 -13.12 -3.08 -2.13
C GLN A 79 -12.90 -1.64 -2.61
N ARG A 80 -12.76 -1.46 -3.93
CA ARG A 80 -12.59 -0.15 -4.56
C ARG A 80 -13.80 0.09 -5.47
N ASP A 81 -14.77 0.85 -4.97
CA ASP A 81 -16.05 1.07 -5.65
C ASP A 81 -16.05 2.30 -6.56
N THR A 82 -15.10 3.21 -6.37
CA THR A 82 -14.94 4.45 -7.14
C THR A 82 -13.71 4.40 -8.04
N ASP A 83 -13.76 5.21 -9.12
CA ASP A 83 -12.67 5.29 -10.07
C ASP A 83 -11.39 5.87 -9.44
N LYS A 84 -10.24 5.62 -10.10
CA LYS A 84 -8.92 5.98 -9.60
C LYS A 84 -8.74 7.50 -9.46
N LEU A 85 -9.31 8.30 -10.37
CA LEU A 85 -9.19 9.75 -10.30
C LEU A 85 -9.93 10.29 -9.07
N THR A 86 -11.16 9.86 -8.84
CA THR A 86 -11.93 10.23 -7.64
C THR A 86 -11.15 9.87 -6.36
N ARG A 87 -10.65 8.64 -6.25
CA ARG A 87 -9.86 8.21 -5.08
C ARG A 87 -8.55 8.97 -4.91
N THR A 88 -7.95 9.44 -6.00
CA THR A 88 -6.76 10.30 -5.98
C THR A 88 -7.10 11.67 -5.41
N MET A 89 -8.19 12.28 -5.90
CA MET A 89 -8.65 13.58 -5.42
C MET A 89 -9.02 13.56 -3.94
N ASP A 90 -9.52 12.45 -3.42
CA ASP A 90 -9.84 12.29 -1.99
C ASP A 90 -8.60 12.36 -1.09
N ILE A 91 -7.40 12.05 -1.61
CA ILE A 91 -6.17 11.94 -0.81
C ILE A 91 -5.07 12.94 -1.18
N VAL A 92 -5.20 13.65 -2.31
CA VAL A 92 -4.15 14.55 -2.83
C VAL A 92 -3.68 15.59 -1.79
N PHE A 93 -4.62 16.09 -0.98
CA PHE A 93 -4.36 17.06 0.08
C PHE A 93 -3.30 16.57 1.09
N TYR A 94 -3.30 15.28 1.46
CA TYR A 94 -2.31 14.74 2.39
C TYR A 94 -0.89 14.74 1.80
N VAL A 95 -0.78 14.59 0.48
CA VAL A 95 0.50 14.67 -0.23
C VAL A 95 0.97 16.12 -0.29
N GLU A 96 0.09 17.05 -0.63
CA GLU A 96 0.37 18.49 -0.69
C GLU A 96 0.80 19.06 0.69
N GLU A 97 0.18 18.58 1.76
CA GLU A 97 0.54 18.90 3.15
C GLU A 97 1.83 18.21 3.64
N ARG A 98 2.54 17.47 2.78
CA ARG A 98 3.77 16.74 3.12
C ARG A 98 3.59 15.72 4.25
N ARG A 99 2.43 15.06 4.27
CA ARG A 99 2.11 14.02 5.26
C ARG A 99 2.51 12.61 4.81
N VAL A 100 3.04 12.48 3.59
CA VAL A 100 3.55 11.22 3.03
C VAL A 100 5.05 11.34 2.82
N TRP A 101 5.81 10.47 3.47
CA TRP A 101 7.26 10.48 3.51
C TRP A 101 7.83 9.27 2.78
N LEU A 102 8.89 9.51 2.02
CA LEU A 102 9.68 8.51 1.32
C LEU A 102 11.05 8.37 2.00
N PRO A 103 11.72 7.20 1.90
CA PRO A 103 13.10 7.08 2.37
C PRO A 103 14.01 7.99 1.55
N ALA A 104 15.10 8.45 2.16
CA ALA A 104 16.09 9.26 1.44
C ALA A 104 16.73 8.48 0.27
N GLU A 105 16.91 7.17 0.45
CA GLU A 105 17.49 6.28 -0.54
C GLU A 105 16.80 4.91 -0.49
N ALA A 106 16.36 4.41 -1.64
CA ALA A 106 15.95 3.02 -1.81
C ALA A 106 16.09 2.59 -3.28
N PRO A 107 16.37 1.30 -3.57
CA PRO A 107 16.50 0.82 -4.96
C PRO A 107 15.24 0.99 -5.82
N TRP A 108 14.07 1.07 -5.18
CA TRP A 108 12.77 1.25 -5.85
C TRP A 108 12.35 2.72 -5.99
N LEU A 109 13.03 3.65 -5.30
CA LEU A 109 12.55 5.02 -5.08
C LEU A 109 12.41 5.81 -6.38
N LEU A 110 13.42 5.79 -7.24
CA LEU A 110 13.41 6.57 -8.50
C LEU A 110 12.24 6.14 -9.39
N ASN A 111 12.10 4.85 -9.65
CA ASN A 111 11.01 4.30 -10.47
C ASN A 111 9.62 4.57 -9.86
N TYR A 112 9.52 4.67 -8.54
CA TYR A 112 8.28 4.98 -7.85
C TYR A 112 7.90 6.46 -7.99
N ILE A 113 8.89 7.36 -7.84
CA ILE A 113 8.68 8.81 -8.03
C ILE A 113 8.32 9.10 -9.49
N GLU A 114 9.07 8.57 -10.45
CA GLU A 114 8.80 8.76 -11.88
C GLU A 114 7.38 8.30 -12.26
N GLU A 115 6.89 7.21 -11.67
CA GLU A 115 5.52 6.74 -11.89
C GLU A 115 4.47 7.71 -11.35
N ILE A 116 4.68 8.24 -10.14
CA ILE A 116 3.74 9.18 -9.50
C ILE A 116 3.78 10.55 -10.18
N GLU A 117 4.94 11.05 -10.57
CA GLU A 117 5.09 12.31 -11.31
C GLU A 117 4.48 12.22 -12.72
N GLY A 118 4.42 11.01 -13.29
CA GLY A 118 3.77 10.73 -14.56
C GLY A 118 2.23 10.65 -14.49
N LEU A 119 1.61 10.78 -13.32
CA LEU A 119 0.15 10.71 -13.19
C LEU A 119 -0.52 11.89 -13.91
N THR A 120 -1.33 11.57 -14.92
CA THR A 120 -2.13 12.54 -15.67
C THR A 120 -3.61 12.44 -15.30
N ALA A 121 -4.36 13.53 -15.51
CA ALA A 121 -5.78 13.60 -15.14
C ALA A 121 -6.67 12.60 -15.90
N ASP A 122 -6.23 12.12 -17.07
CA ASP A 122 -6.92 11.09 -17.84
C ASP A 122 -6.60 9.66 -17.36
N MET A 123 -5.72 9.50 -16.36
CA MET A 123 -5.32 8.22 -15.73
C MET A 123 -5.02 7.11 -16.76
N SER A 124 -4.46 7.50 -17.90
CA SER A 124 -4.29 6.63 -19.08
C SER A 124 -2.93 5.90 -19.13
N HIS A 125 -2.07 6.12 -18.14
CA HIS A 125 -0.71 5.58 -18.15
C HIS A 125 -0.70 4.07 -17.85
N ASP A 126 0.02 3.31 -18.68
CA ASP A 126 0.15 1.84 -18.63
C ASP A 126 0.80 1.30 -17.33
N HIS A 127 1.27 2.18 -16.45
CA HIS A 127 1.99 1.88 -15.22
C HIS A 127 1.44 2.73 -14.09
N ASP A 128 0.21 2.47 -13.63
CA ASP A 128 -0.41 3.18 -12.50
C ASP A 128 -0.67 2.25 -11.29
N ASP A 129 -0.07 1.06 -11.33
CA ASP A 129 -0.20 0.00 -10.34
C ASP A 129 0.39 0.40 -8.98
N GLN A 130 1.30 1.40 -8.94
CA GLN A 130 1.92 1.85 -7.70
C GLN A 130 1.18 2.93 -6.94
N TRP A 131 0.32 3.66 -7.63
CA TRP A 131 -0.47 4.69 -7.00
C TRP A 131 -1.61 4.11 -6.16
N ASP A 132 -2.26 3.04 -6.65
CA ASP A 132 -3.38 2.39 -5.96
C ASP A 132 -3.07 1.96 -4.51
N PRO A 133 -1.98 1.21 -4.24
CA PRO A 133 -1.60 0.89 -2.86
C PRO A 133 -1.22 2.12 -2.01
N THR A 134 -0.78 3.20 -2.64
CA THR A 134 -0.44 4.46 -1.95
C THR A 134 -1.71 5.18 -1.49
N ILE A 135 -2.72 5.28 -2.36
CA ILE A 135 -4.07 5.78 -2.02
C ILE A 135 -4.63 4.98 -0.83
N ASP A 136 -4.58 3.64 -0.91
CA ASP A 136 -5.12 2.78 0.13
C ASP A 136 -4.40 3.00 1.47
N ALA A 137 -3.08 3.14 1.46
CA ALA A 137 -2.28 3.40 2.66
C ALA A 137 -2.61 4.77 3.31
N ILE A 138 -2.80 5.82 2.49
CA ILE A 138 -3.21 7.14 2.97
C ILE A 138 -4.61 7.09 3.57
N ASN A 139 -5.56 6.44 2.90
CA ASN A 139 -6.92 6.31 3.41
C ASN A 139 -6.98 5.57 4.74
N ASP A 140 -6.25 4.47 4.83
CA ASP A 140 -6.25 3.60 6.01
C ASP A 140 -5.49 4.20 7.21
N SER A 141 -4.56 5.13 6.98
CA SER A 141 -3.71 5.70 8.02
C SER A 141 -4.02 7.17 8.36
N LEU A 142 -4.15 8.04 7.36
CA LEU A 142 -4.29 9.49 7.53
C LEU A 142 -5.73 9.96 7.39
N ALA A 143 -6.50 9.36 6.48
CA ALA A 143 -7.88 9.78 6.22
C ALA A 143 -8.92 9.10 7.12
N LYS A 144 -8.52 8.09 7.89
CA LYS A 144 -9.35 7.55 8.96
C LYS A 144 -9.68 8.66 9.95
N LYS A 145 -10.92 9.16 9.87
CA LYS A 145 -11.46 10.11 10.83
C LYS A 145 -11.55 9.39 12.17
N PRO A 146 -10.83 9.83 13.23
CA PRO A 146 -11.18 9.37 14.56
C PRO A 146 -12.60 9.84 14.83
N THR A 147 -13.56 8.92 14.91
CA THR A 147 -14.88 9.29 15.40
C THR A 147 -14.82 9.32 16.92
N VAL A 148 -15.63 10.18 17.55
CA VAL A 148 -15.73 10.24 19.02
C VAL A 148 -16.40 8.97 19.59
N PHE A 149 -16.77 8.01 18.73
CA PHE A 149 -17.60 6.85 19.03
C PHE A 149 -17.01 5.53 18.50
N ASP A 150 -15.73 5.48 18.15
CA ASP A 150 -15.11 4.21 17.76
C ASP A 150 -14.81 3.38 19.03
N ASP A 151 -15.59 2.31 19.22
CA ASP A 151 -15.46 1.28 20.27
C ASP A 151 -14.18 0.42 20.15
#